data_AF-A0A5N8YW45-F1
#
_entry.id   AF-A0A5N8YW45-F1
#
_cell.length_a   1.000
_cell.length_b   1.000
_cell.length_c   1.000
_cell.angle_alpha   90.00
_cell.angle_beta   90.00
_cell.angle_gamma   90.00
#
_symmetry.space_group_name_H-M   'P 1'
#
loop_
_entity.id
_entity.type
_entity.pdbx_description
1 polymer ?
#
loop_
_entity_poly.entity_id
_entity_poly.type
_entity_poly.pdbx_seq_one_letter_code
_entity_poly.pdbx_strand_id
1 'polypeptide(L)'
;MATKKGKGIYLVWADVPADMEDDFNMWYNEEHLAELLAIRGVLSAARYVSVSGTPKYLSAYELASAEVRDTPEYKKHLIEPTEWSKKINLGSRATRIIQNNYTQIFPQEVDSEVAASGMAPFLQIGRLSITKDQEKEFNEFYNTVYAPNYAQVPGCIRFRRYTLHEGPGPKYATVYELENERVSQIPEWFEARAKSGGYLGDIFPGMGHDDGSPGVYKKIFEL
;
A
#
# COMPACT_ATOMS: atom_id res chain seq x y z
N MET A 1 23.97 0.47 -3.54
CA MET A 1 22.97 -0.46 -2.94
C MET A 1 21.96 -0.82 -4.02
N ALA A 2 21.34 -2.01 -3.96
CA ALA A 2 20.28 -2.36 -4.91
C ALA A 2 19.05 -1.46 -4.69
N THR A 3 18.38 -1.07 -5.76
CA THR A 3 17.13 -0.29 -5.71
C THR A 3 16.01 -1.15 -5.16
N LYS A 4 15.39 -0.73 -4.06
CA LYS A 4 14.32 -1.42 -3.32
C LYS A 4 12.94 -0.76 -3.48
N LYS A 5 12.89 0.51 -3.87
CA LYS A 5 11.64 1.28 -4.09
C LYS A 5 11.63 1.94 -5.46
N GLY A 6 10.45 2.07 -6.04
CA GLY A 6 10.25 2.68 -7.35
C GLY A 6 8.96 3.49 -7.40
N LYS A 7 8.51 3.83 -8.62
CA LYS A 7 7.29 4.64 -8.81
C LYS A 7 6.02 3.80 -8.84
N GLY A 8 6.12 2.47 -8.80
CA GLY A 8 4.97 1.57 -8.71
C GLY A 8 4.84 0.94 -7.33
N ILE A 9 3.62 0.73 -6.85
CA ILE A 9 3.34 -0.12 -5.70
C ILE A 9 2.15 -1.03 -5.99
N TYR A 10 2.32 -2.32 -5.74
CA TYR A 10 1.24 -3.29 -5.82
C TYR A 10 0.86 -3.75 -4.43
N LEU A 11 -0.42 -3.59 -4.09
CA LEU A 11 -0.98 -3.85 -2.77
C LEU A 11 -2.09 -4.89 -2.88
N VAL A 12 -1.92 -5.99 -2.15
CA VAL A 12 -2.88 -7.10 -2.07
C VAL A 12 -3.39 -7.21 -0.65
N TRP A 13 -4.66 -6.93 -0.43
CA TRP A 13 -5.31 -7.19 0.84
C TRP A 13 -6.14 -8.46 0.75
N ALA A 14 -6.12 -9.27 1.82
CA ALA A 14 -6.90 -10.49 1.88
C ALA A 14 -7.44 -10.80 3.28
N ASP A 15 -8.67 -11.31 3.32
CA ASP A 15 -9.20 -12.14 4.39
C ASP A 15 -9.34 -13.57 3.83
N VAL A 16 -8.92 -14.56 4.61
CA VAL A 16 -8.98 -15.98 4.21
C VAL A 16 -9.76 -16.78 5.27
N PRO A 17 -10.39 -17.92 4.88
CA PRO A 17 -10.97 -18.84 5.84
C PRO A 17 -9.95 -19.33 6.87
N ALA A 18 -10.39 -19.55 8.12
CA ALA A 18 -9.51 -19.95 9.22
C ALA A 18 -8.79 -21.29 8.97
N ASP A 19 -9.43 -22.23 8.27
CA ASP A 19 -8.87 -23.53 7.90
C ASP A 19 -7.81 -23.46 6.78
N MET A 20 -7.69 -22.31 6.10
CA MET A 20 -6.70 -22.02 5.07
C MET A 20 -5.56 -21.14 5.59
N GLU A 21 -5.75 -20.42 6.69
CA GLU A 21 -4.90 -19.31 7.12
C GLU A 21 -3.42 -19.69 7.31
N ASP A 22 -3.14 -20.84 7.92
CA ASP A 22 -1.76 -21.30 8.13
C ASP A 22 -1.07 -21.62 6.79
N ASP A 23 -1.72 -22.38 5.92
CA ASP A 23 -1.21 -22.78 4.60
C ASP A 23 -1.00 -21.55 3.69
N PHE A 24 -1.92 -20.58 3.76
CA PHE A 24 -1.81 -19.28 3.09
C PHE A 24 -0.57 -18.49 3.54
N ASN A 25 -0.30 -18.45 4.85
CA ASN A 25 0.86 -17.73 5.36
C ASN A 25 2.18 -18.42 5.03
N MET A 26 2.23 -19.75 5.10
CA MET A 26 3.39 -20.54 4.68
C MET A 26 3.69 -20.34 3.20
N TRP A 27 2.68 -20.52 2.34
CA TRP A 27 2.81 -20.32 0.89
C TRP A 27 3.39 -18.95 0.55
N TYR A 28 2.88 -17.90 1.18
CA TYR A 28 3.39 -16.55 0.95
C TYR A 28 4.86 -16.39 1.34
N ASN A 29 5.27 -16.95 2.48
CA ASN A 29 6.60 -16.74 3.04
C ASN A 29 7.66 -17.63 2.40
N GLU A 30 7.29 -18.85 2.01
CA GLU A 30 8.21 -19.87 1.52
C GLU A 30 8.30 -19.92 -0.02
N GLU A 31 7.26 -19.47 -0.73
CA GLU A 31 7.19 -19.59 -2.19
C GLU A 31 6.84 -18.25 -2.84
N HIS A 32 5.64 -17.74 -2.62
CA HIS A 32 5.06 -16.71 -3.47
C HIS A 32 5.82 -15.37 -3.47
N LEU A 33 6.32 -14.92 -2.31
CA LEU A 33 7.12 -13.69 -2.27
C LEU A 33 8.41 -13.82 -3.09
N ALA A 34 9.09 -14.97 -2.97
CA ALA A 34 10.33 -15.23 -3.70
C ALA A 34 10.08 -15.32 -5.21
N GLU A 35 8.97 -15.94 -5.63
CA GLU A 35 8.57 -16.01 -7.04
C GLU A 35 8.36 -14.62 -7.65
N LEU A 36 7.63 -13.73 -6.95
CA LEU A 36 7.41 -12.38 -7.44
C LEU A 36 8.69 -11.55 -7.43
N LEU A 37 9.55 -11.69 -6.40
CA LEU A 37 10.85 -11.00 -6.36
C LEU A 37 11.82 -11.45 -7.45
N ALA A 38 11.64 -12.65 -8.02
CA ALA A 38 12.43 -13.11 -9.17
C ALA A 38 12.05 -12.39 -10.47
N ILE A 39 10.88 -11.73 -10.53
CA ILE A 39 10.43 -10.99 -11.72
C ILE A 39 11.15 -9.65 -11.78
N ARG A 40 11.78 -9.36 -12.93
CA ARG A 40 12.47 -8.09 -13.16
C ARG A 40 11.52 -6.91 -12.96
N GLY A 41 11.92 -5.98 -12.11
CA GLY A 41 11.15 -4.77 -11.81
C GLY A 41 10.29 -4.89 -10.55
N VAL A 42 10.17 -6.07 -9.94
CA VAL A 42 9.75 -6.22 -8.54
C VAL A 42 10.98 -5.99 -7.67
N LEU A 43 10.95 -4.95 -6.83
CA LEU A 43 12.13 -4.40 -6.16
C LEU A 43 12.26 -4.84 -4.70
N SER A 44 11.13 -4.90 -4.00
CA SER A 44 11.04 -5.45 -2.65
C SER A 44 9.61 -5.88 -2.36
N ALA A 45 9.45 -6.76 -1.38
CA ALA A 45 8.15 -7.31 -0.99
C ALA A 45 8.10 -7.56 0.51
N ALA A 46 6.96 -7.27 1.13
CA ALA A 46 6.74 -7.57 2.54
C ALA A 46 5.28 -7.95 2.82
N ARG A 47 5.10 -8.78 3.83
CA ARG A 47 3.80 -9.16 4.40
C ARG A 47 3.53 -8.36 5.66
N TYR A 48 2.27 -8.02 5.85
CA TYR A 48 1.78 -7.31 7.00
C TYR A 48 0.46 -7.89 7.50
N VAL A 49 0.16 -7.67 8.78
CA VAL A 49 -1.12 -7.96 9.42
C VAL A 49 -1.76 -6.68 9.94
N SER A 50 -3.07 -6.56 9.81
CA SER A 50 -3.84 -5.41 10.30
C SER A 50 -3.73 -5.29 11.82
N VAL A 51 -3.40 -4.08 12.28
CA VAL A 51 -3.57 -3.61 13.66
C VAL A 51 -4.93 -2.92 13.79
N SER A 52 -5.33 -2.18 12.75
CA SER A 52 -6.64 -1.54 12.64
C SER A 52 -7.08 -1.46 11.18
N GLY A 53 -8.39 -1.49 10.93
CA GLY A 53 -8.94 -1.55 9.58
C GLY A 53 -8.93 -2.97 9.02
N THR A 54 -9.38 -3.11 7.78
CA THR A 54 -9.54 -4.41 7.11
C THR A 54 -9.18 -4.28 5.62
N PRO A 55 -8.88 -5.39 4.92
CA PRO A 55 -8.73 -6.79 5.37
C PRO A 55 -7.58 -7.10 6.37
N LYS A 56 -7.55 -8.31 6.94
CA LYS A 56 -6.57 -8.76 7.95
C LYS A 56 -5.15 -8.81 7.43
N TYR A 57 -4.92 -9.28 6.21
CA TYR A 57 -3.58 -9.38 5.63
C TYR A 57 -3.35 -8.35 4.54
N LEU A 58 -2.10 -7.88 4.46
CA LEU A 58 -1.59 -7.06 3.38
C LEU A 58 -0.28 -7.65 2.87
N SER A 59 -0.15 -7.79 1.55
CA SER A 59 1.12 -8.03 0.87
C SER A 59 1.42 -6.81 0.01
N ALA A 60 2.58 -6.20 0.23
CA ALA A 60 3.00 -4.99 -0.47
C ALA A 60 4.27 -5.25 -1.27
N TYR A 61 4.25 -4.82 -2.53
CA TYR A 61 5.36 -4.97 -3.47
C TYR A 61 5.74 -3.61 -4.03
N GLU A 62 7.00 -3.23 -3.89
CA GLU A 62 7.56 -2.08 -4.59
C GLU A 62 7.94 -2.50 -6.00
N LEU A 63 7.51 -1.71 -6.98
CA LEU A 63 7.77 -1.94 -8.39
C LEU A 63 8.56 -0.77 -8.96
N ALA A 64 9.44 -1.06 -9.92
CA ALA A 64 10.14 -0.01 -10.68
C ALA A 64 9.13 1.00 -11.27
N SER A 65 8.03 0.48 -11.81
CA SER A 65 6.84 1.24 -12.23
C SER A 65 5.61 0.33 -12.19
N ALA A 66 4.40 0.88 -12.31
CA ALA A 66 3.16 0.09 -12.27
C ALA A 66 3.05 -0.88 -13.46
N GLU A 67 3.67 -0.55 -14.59
CA GLU A 67 3.68 -1.33 -15.83
C GLU A 67 4.48 -2.65 -15.71
N VAL A 68 5.21 -2.87 -14.62
CA VAL A 68 5.89 -4.16 -14.36
C VAL A 68 4.88 -5.32 -14.42
N ARG A 69 3.64 -5.11 -13.99
CA ARG A 69 2.56 -6.11 -14.07
C ARG A 69 2.08 -6.41 -15.49
N ASP A 70 2.32 -5.49 -16.41
CA ASP A 70 1.93 -5.61 -17.82
C ASP A 70 2.96 -6.38 -18.66
N THR A 71 4.15 -6.63 -18.09
CA THR A 71 5.26 -7.31 -18.76
C THR A 71 4.94 -8.78 -19.08
N PRO A 72 5.51 -9.34 -20.17
CA PRO A 72 5.36 -10.75 -20.49
C PRO A 72 5.80 -11.68 -19.35
N GLU A 73 6.89 -11.35 -18.65
CA GLU A 73 7.40 -12.13 -17.52
C GLU A 73 6.39 -12.20 -16.38
N TYR A 74 5.78 -11.07 -16.01
CA TYR A 74 4.77 -11.03 -14.96
C TYR A 74 3.50 -11.78 -15.38
N LYS A 75 3.02 -11.56 -16.61
CA LYS A 75 1.85 -12.27 -17.15
C LYS A 75 2.06 -13.77 -17.22
N LYS A 76 3.28 -14.22 -17.57
CA LYS A 76 3.65 -15.63 -17.57
C LYS A 76 3.52 -16.25 -16.18
N HIS A 77 4.04 -15.59 -15.14
CA HIS A 77 3.89 -16.06 -13.76
C HIS A 77 2.41 -16.24 -13.34
N LEU A 78 1.51 -15.37 -13.82
CA LEU A 78 0.07 -15.49 -13.52
C LEU A 78 -0.60 -16.70 -14.20
N ILE A 79 -0.12 -17.14 -15.37
CA ILE A 79 -0.74 -18.25 -16.13
C ILE A 79 -0.04 -19.59 -15.92
N GLU A 80 1.17 -19.59 -15.37
CA GLU A 80 1.94 -20.78 -15.00
C GLU A 80 2.19 -20.84 -13.47
N PRO A 81 1.14 -20.84 -12.63
CA PRO A 81 1.31 -20.92 -11.19
C PRO A 81 1.86 -22.29 -10.77
N THR A 82 2.60 -22.32 -9.67
CA THR A 82 3.01 -23.56 -8.98
C THR A 82 1.79 -24.37 -8.53
N GLU A 83 2.01 -25.64 -8.20
CA GLU A 83 0.95 -26.48 -7.62
C GLU A 83 0.46 -25.95 -6.26
N TRP A 84 1.33 -25.34 -5.44
CA TRP A 84 0.93 -24.74 -4.18
C TRP A 84 0.10 -23.47 -4.40
N SER A 85 0.50 -22.60 -5.34
CA SER A 85 -0.29 -21.45 -5.78
C SER A 85 -1.67 -21.84 -6.31
N LYS A 86 -1.77 -22.94 -7.09
CA LYS A 86 -3.06 -23.51 -7.53
C LYS A 86 -3.91 -24.05 -6.38
N LYS A 87 -3.28 -24.63 -5.35
CA LYS A 87 -3.98 -25.11 -4.15
C LYS A 87 -4.52 -23.95 -3.31
N ILE A 88 -3.71 -22.89 -3.13
CA ILE A 88 -4.12 -21.69 -2.40
C ILE A 88 -5.20 -20.94 -3.17
N ASN A 89 -5.04 -20.72 -4.47
CA ASN A 89 -6.00 -20.07 -5.37
C ASN A 89 -6.71 -18.89 -4.71
N LEU A 90 -5.91 -17.88 -4.31
CA LEU A 90 -6.40 -16.78 -3.48
C LEU A 90 -7.61 -16.07 -4.10
N GLY A 91 -7.65 -15.95 -5.43
CA GLY A 91 -8.74 -15.31 -6.17
C GLY A 91 -10.10 -15.99 -6.00
N SER A 92 -10.16 -17.29 -5.72
CA SER A 92 -11.42 -18.01 -5.52
C SER A 92 -11.68 -18.46 -4.09
N ARG A 93 -10.64 -18.56 -3.25
CA ARG A 93 -10.74 -19.12 -1.89
C ARG A 93 -10.68 -18.07 -0.78
N ALA A 94 -10.18 -16.86 -1.04
CA ALA A 94 -10.26 -15.76 -0.09
C ALA A 94 -11.73 -15.38 0.18
N THR A 95 -12.05 -15.04 1.43
CA THR A 95 -13.37 -14.46 1.76
C THR A 95 -13.46 -13.01 1.30
N ARG A 96 -12.32 -12.30 1.26
CA ARG A 96 -12.18 -10.97 0.67
C ARG A 96 -10.81 -10.83 0.04
N ILE A 97 -10.75 -10.26 -1.17
CA ILE A 97 -9.49 -9.94 -1.84
C ILE A 97 -9.60 -8.57 -2.52
N ILE A 98 -8.57 -7.73 -2.35
CA ILE A 98 -8.42 -6.44 -3.04
C ILE A 98 -7.02 -6.40 -3.62
N GLN A 99 -6.90 -6.23 -4.94
CA GLN A 99 -5.61 -6.18 -5.64
C GLN A 99 -5.52 -4.88 -6.41
N ASN A 100 -4.74 -3.94 -5.90
CA ASN A 100 -4.58 -2.62 -6.53
C ASN A 100 -3.12 -2.38 -6.88
N ASN A 101 -2.88 -2.07 -8.15
CA ASN A 101 -1.61 -1.60 -8.69
C ASN A 101 -1.67 -0.09 -8.86
N TYR A 102 -0.65 0.61 -8.37
CA TYR A 102 -0.68 2.04 -8.20
C TYR A 102 0.60 2.70 -8.76
N THR A 103 0.45 3.91 -9.28
CA THR A 103 1.56 4.78 -9.73
C THR A 103 1.71 5.96 -8.79
N GLN A 104 2.93 6.22 -8.33
CA GLN A 104 3.25 7.33 -7.42
C GLN A 104 2.97 8.68 -8.10
N ILE A 105 2.31 9.57 -7.37
CA ILE A 105 2.02 10.95 -7.79
C ILE A 105 2.62 11.99 -6.83
N PHE A 106 2.99 11.59 -5.61
CA PHE A 106 3.68 12.44 -4.64
C PHE A 106 4.55 11.62 -3.68
N PRO A 107 5.79 12.06 -3.37
CA PRO A 107 6.56 13.07 -4.10
C PRO A 107 6.67 12.72 -5.60
N GLN A 108 7.01 13.68 -6.46
CA GLN A 108 7.08 13.42 -7.91
C GLN A 108 8.21 12.44 -8.28
N GLU A 109 9.28 12.46 -7.48
CA GLU A 109 10.46 11.62 -7.66
C GLU A 109 10.65 10.65 -6.50
N VAL A 110 11.39 9.59 -6.77
CA VAL A 110 11.92 8.67 -5.78
C VAL A 110 13.42 8.97 -5.71
N ASP A 111 13.84 9.71 -4.70
CA ASP A 111 15.26 10.03 -4.52
C ASP A 111 16.07 8.77 -4.15
N SER A 112 17.40 8.91 -4.12
CA SER A 112 18.31 7.79 -3.87
C SER A 112 18.19 7.20 -2.47
N GLU A 113 17.80 7.99 -1.46
CA GLU A 113 17.59 7.51 -0.10
C GLU A 113 16.33 6.66 -0.03
N VAL A 114 15.22 7.15 -0.61
CA VAL A 114 13.98 6.39 -0.71
C VAL A 114 14.20 5.12 -1.54
N ALA A 115 14.85 5.24 -2.68
CA ALA A 115 15.16 4.12 -3.57
C ALA A 115 15.98 3.02 -2.86
N ALA A 116 16.85 3.36 -1.93
CA ALA A 116 17.67 2.41 -1.18
C ALA A 116 16.99 1.85 0.09
N SER A 117 15.87 2.44 0.52
CA SER A 117 15.20 2.08 1.78
C SER A 117 14.39 0.78 1.68
N GLY A 118 14.37 0.01 2.77
CA GLY A 118 13.59 -1.24 2.88
C GLY A 118 12.10 -0.99 3.13
N MET A 119 11.37 -2.07 3.43
CA MET A 119 9.96 -1.98 3.80
C MET A 119 9.80 -1.53 5.26
N ALA A 120 8.91 -0.58 5.53
CA ALA A 120 8.73 -0.02 6.87
C ALA A 120 8.18 -1.03 7.89
N PRO A 121 8.43 -0.85 9.20
CA PRO A 121 7.86 -1.71 10.23
C PRO A 121 6.32 -1.65 10.26
N PHE A 122 5.74 -0.49 9.99
CA PHE A 122 4.30 -0.29 9.90
C PHE A 122 3.92 0.54 8.67
N LEU A 123 2.77 0.22 8.09
CA LEU A 123 2.15 1.01 7.03
C LEU A 123 0.78 1.49 7.50
N GLN A 124 0.49 2.79 7.37
CA GLN A 124 -0.89 3.26 7.38
C GLN A 124 -1.31 3.59 5.96
N ILE A 125 -2.39 2.98 5.48
CA ILE A 125 -2.85 3.13 4.11
C ILE A 125 -4.26 3.67 4.08
N GLY A 126 -4.43 4.84 3.45
CA GLY A 126 -5.74 5.40 3.12
C GLY A 126 -6.07 5.16 1.65
N ARG A 127 -7.12 4.39 1.37
CA ARG A 127 -7.76 4.21 0.05
C ARG A 127 -8.87 5.24 -0.10
N LEU A 128 -8.73 6.16 -1.05
CA LEU A 128 -9.48 7.43 -1.13
C LEU A 128 -10.11 7.65 -2.50
N SER A 129 -11.36 8.11 -2.51
CA SER A 129 -12.02 8.69 -3.68
C SER A 129 -12.32 10.18 -3.44
N ILE A 130 -12.49 10.94 -4.52
CA ILE A 130 -12.91 12.34 -4.50
C ILE A 130 -13.79 12.59 -5.73
N THR A 131 -14.79 13.45 -5.61
CA THR A 131 -15.60 13.85 -6.77
C THR A 131 -14.77 14.64 -7.78
N LYS A 132 -15.15 14.54 -9.05
CA LYS A 132 -14.38 15.11 -10.17
C LYS A 132 -14.21 16.64 -10.07
N ASP A 133 -15.21 17.33 -9.55
CA ASP A 133 -15.23 18.78 -9.37
C ASP A 133 -14.26 19.27 -8.28
N GLN A 134 -14.00 18.45 -7.25
CA GLN A 134 -13.06 18.80 -6.17
C GLN A 134 -11.64 18.23 -6.38
N GLU A 135 -11.45 17.33 -7.34
CA GLU A 135 -10.22 16.55 -7.50
C GLU A 135 -8.95 17.40 -7.66
N LYS A 136 -9.01 18.50 -8.43
CA LYS A 136 -7.85 19.37 -8.63
C LYS A 136 -7.41 20.02 -7.33
N GLU A 137 -8.35 20.69 -6.67
CA GLU A 137 -8.10 21.40 -5.40
C GLU A 137 -7.66 20.42 -4.31
N PHE A 138 -8.32 19.27 -4.22
CA PHE A 138 -7.94 18.19 -3.30
C PHE A 138 -6.49 17.78 -3.50
N ASN A 139 -6.05 17.52 -4.73
CA ASN A 139 -4.68 17.08 -4.99
C ASN A 139 -3.65 18.17 -4.71
N GLU A 140 -3.95 19.42 -5.05
CA GLU A 140 -3.08 20.57 -4.76
C GLU A 140 -2.92 20.73 -3.24
N PHE A 141 -4.03 20.82 -2.51
CA PHE A 141 -4.05 20.91 -1.05
C PHE A 141 -3.33 19.74 -0.39
N TYR A 142 -3.57 18.50 -0.85
CA TYR A 142 -2.93 17.34 -0.23
C TYR A 142 -1.41 17.39 -0.35
N ASN A 143 -0.90 17.85 -1.50
CA ASN A 143 0.53 17.86 -1.78
C ASN A 143 1.26 19.05 -1.13
N THR A 144 0.60 20.20 -1.00
CA THR A 144 1.24 21.44 -0.54
C THR A 144 0.96 21.78 0.92
N VAL A 145 -0.12 21.25 1.50
CA VAL A 145 -0.52 21.52 2.90
C VAL A 145 -0.55 20.24 3.71
N TYR A 146 -1.35 19.25 3.30
CA TYR A 146 -1.62 18.09 4.13
C TYR A 146 -0.37 17.21 4.31
N ALA A 147 0.21 16.73 3.22
CA ALA A 147 1.36 15.84 3.23
C ALA A 147 2.59 16.43 3.96
N PRO A 148 2.99 17.70 3.72
CA PRO A 148 4.10 18.31 4.46
C PRO A 148 3.89 18.40 5.98
N ASN A 149 2.66 18.61 6.44
CA ASN A 149 2.37 18.65 7.88
C ASN A 149 2.53 17.28 8.53
N TYR A 150 2.03 16.21 7.90
CA TYR A 150 2.15 14.86 8.47
C TYR A 150 3.56 14.26 8.33
N ALA A 151 4.30 14.64 7.28
CA ALA A 151 5.70 14.21 7.12
C ALA A 151 6.62 14.68 8.25
N GLN A 152 6.21 15.67 9.04
CA GLN A 152 6.94 16.19 10.19
C GLN A 152 6.58 15.51 11.52
N VAL A 153 5.56 14.63 11.54
CA VAL A 153 5.13 13.96 12.77
C VAL A 153 6.21 12.98 13.22
N PRO A 154 6.67 13.02 14.49
CA PRO A 154 7.63 12.06 15.01
C PRO A 154 7.18 10.61 14.79
N GLY A 155 8.06 9.80 14.23
CA GLY A 155 7.77 8.40 13.87
C GLY A 155 7.13 8.21 12.49
N CYS A 156 6.80 9.27 11.76
CA CYS A 156 6.48 9.20 10.34
C CYS A 156 7.78 9.15 9.52
N ILE A 157 8.14 7.97 9.03
CA ILE A 157 9.35 7.74 8.23
C ILE A 157 9.19 8.36 6.84
N ARG A 158 8.03 8.16 6.22
CA ARG A 158 7.76 8.63 4.86
C ARG A 158 6.27 8.74 4.60
N PHE A 159 5.92 9.66 3.71
CA PHE A 159 4.60 9.75 3.13
C PHE A 159 4.69 9.71 1.59
N ARG A 160 3.88 8.85 0.98
CA ARG A 160 3.70 8.79 -0.48
C ARG A 160 2.22 8.74 -0.87
N ARG A 161 1.88 9.34 -2.01
CA ARG A 161 0.56 9.26 -2.65
C ARG A 161 0.66 8.58 -4.00
N TYR A 162 -0.42 7.90 -4.34
CA TYR A 162 -0.51 7.18 -5.59
C TYR A 162 -1.88 7.36 -6.24
N THR A 163 -1.90 7.20 -7.56
CA THR A 163 -3.12 7.02 -8.36
C THR A 163 -3.21 5.56 -8.80
N LEU A 164 -4.43 5.03 -8.87
CA LEU A 164 -4.70 3.66 -9.31
C LEU A 164 -4.33 3.52 -10.79
N HIS A 165 -3.50 2.52 -11.10
CA HIS A 165 -3.18 2.08 -12.46
C HIS A 165 -4.13 0.96 -12.88
N GLU A 166 -4.33 -0.03 -12.00
CA GLU A 166 -5.21 -1.18 -12.23
C GLU A 166 -5.75 -1.70 -10.89
N GLY A 167 -7.02 -2.09 -10.84
CA GLY A 167 -7.64 -2.73 -9.67
C GLY A 167 -9.06 -2.23 -9.39
N PRO A 168 -9.76 -2.83 -8.43
CA PRO A 168 -11.13 -2.45 -8.07
C PRO A 168 -11.20 -1.29 -7.06
N GLY A 169 -10.08 -0.89 -6.45
CA GLY A 169 -10.07 0.14 -5.41
C GLY A 169 -10.37 1.54 -5.90
N PRO A 170 -10.43 2.52 -4.99
CA PRO A 170 -10.64 3.91 -5.37
C PRO A 170 -9.39 4.50 -6.02
N LYS A 171 -9.57 5.63 -6.71
CA LYS A 171 -8.54 6.25 -7.56
C LYS A 171 -7.26 6.62 -6.82
N TYR A 172 -7.32 6.96 -5.53
CA TYR A 172 -6.16 7.41 -4.78
C TYR A 172 -5.79 6.49 -3.63
N ALA A 173 -4.49 6.36 -3.37
CA ALA A 173 -3.97 5.77 -2.15
C ALA A 173 -2.96 6.72 -1.50
N THR A 174 -2.95 6.74 -0.18
CA THR A 174 -1.92 7.35 0.65
C THR A 174 -1.23 6.25 1.44
N VAL A 175 0.10 6.26 1.48
CA VAL A 175 0.90 5.28 2.22
C VAL A 175 1.84 6.04 3.12
N TYR A 176 1.60 5.91 4.43
CA TYR A 176 2.52 6.35 5.46
C TYR A 176 3.38 5.16 5.87
N GLU A 177 4.68 5.35 5.86
CA GLU A 177 5.65 4.45 6.47
C GLU A 177 5.91 4.93 7.90
N LEU A 178 5.67 4.09 8.89
CA LEU A 178 5.65 4.45 10.31
C LEU A 178 6.60 3.56 11.12
N GLU A 179 7.17 4.14 12.18
CA GLU A 179 8.04 3.43 13.12
C GLU A 179 7.26 2.45 14.01
N ASN A 180 6.03 2.81 14.40
CA ASN A 180 5.16 1.99 15.26
C ASN A 180 3.66 2.21 14.93
N GLU A 181 2.80 1.35 15.46
CA GLU A 181 1.36 1.38 15.21
C GLU A 181 0.61 2.59 15.80
N ARG A 182 1.25 3.34 16.69
CA ARG A 182 0.62 4.44 17.45
C ARG A 182 0.96 5.82 16.91
N VAL A 183 1.81 5.94 15.89
CA VAL A 183 2.19 7.26 15.33
C VAL A 183 0.97 8.08 14.91
N SER A 184 -0.10 7.44 14.42
CA SER A 184 -1.33 8.15 14.05
C SER A 184 -2.29 8.46 15.21
N GLN A 185 -1.84 8.21 16.44
CA GLN A 185 -2.61 8.36 17.68
C GLN A 185 -1.92 9.28 18.70
N ILE A 186 -0.76 9.85 18.36
CA ILE A 186 -0.04 10.79 19.24
C ILE A 186 -0.53 12.24 19.05
N PRO A 187 -0.34 13.13 20.04
CA PRO A 187 -0.73 14.55 19.95
C PRO A 187 -0.27 15.26 18.68
N GLU A 188 0.97 15.04 18.26
CA GLU A 188 1.60 15.67 17.10
C GLU A 188 0.88 15.33 15.78
N TRP A 189 0.28 14.14 15.69
CA TRP A 189 -0.56 13.76 14.55
C TRP A 189 -1.85 14.59 14.49
N PHE A 190 -2.47 14.84 15.64
CA PHE A 190 -3.66 15.70 15.73
C PHE A 190 -3.32 17.18 15.52
N GLU A 191 -2.14 17.63 15.95
CA GLU A 191 -1.64 18.96 15.64
C GLU A 191 -1.39 19.14 14.14
N ALA A 192 -0.80 18.15 13.46
CA ALA A 192 -0.63 18.15 12.01
C ALA A 192 -1.98 18.25 11.28
N ARG A 193 -3.01 17.57 11.78
CA ARG A 193 -4.39 17.71 11.30
C ARG A 193 -4.92 19.13 11.49
N ALA A 194 -4.80 19.69 12.68
CA ALA A 194 -5.27 21.04 12.98
C ALA A 194 -4.57 22.10 12.12
N LYS A 195 -3.25 21.99 11.92
CA LYS A 195 -2.46 22.83 11.00
C LYS A 195 -2.89 22.70 9.54
N SER A 196 -3.50 21.57 9.19
CA SER A 196 -4.07 21.33 7.86
C SER A 196 -5.52 21.80 7.73
N GLY A 197 -6.08 22.51 8.72
CA GLY A 197 -7.46 23.00 8.65
C GLY A 197 -8.53 22.02 9.13
N GLY A 198 -8.14 20.91 9.79
CA GLY A 198 -9.07 19.97 10.41
C GLY A 198 -9.25 18.66 9.63
N TYR A 199 -10.45 18.08 9.69
CA TYR A 199 -10.73 16.81 9.03
C TYR A 199 -10.90 17.02 7.52
N LEU A 200 -10.28 16.15 6.73
CA LEU A 200 -10.38 16.22 5.27
C LEU A 200 -11.82 16.17 4.75
N GLY A 201 -12.72 15.45 5.42
CA GLY A 201 -14.14 15.37 5.01
C GLY A 201 -14.89 16.69 5.18
N ASP A 202 -14.46 17.56 6.10
CA ASP A 202 -15.05 18.89 6.28
C ASP A 202 -14.58 19.86 5.19
N ILE A 203 -13.31 19.72 4.77
CA ILE A 203 -12.69 20.52 3.71
C ILE A 203 -13.15 20.04 2.32
N PHE A 204 -13.23 18.73 2.15
CA PHE A 204 -13.57 18.05 0.90
C PHE A 204 -14.74 17.07 1.12
N PRO A 205 -15.99 17.57 1.16
CA PRO A 205 -17.17 16.73 1.40
C PRO A 205 -17.41 15.65 0.34
N GLY A 206 -16.87 15.79 -0.88
CA GLY A 206 -16.89 14.76 -1.92
C GLY A 206 -15.84 13.66 -1.72
N MET A 207 -15.01 13.72 -0.67
CA MET A 207 -14.02 12.69 -0.36
C MET A 207 -14.68 11.48 0.32
N GLY A 208 -14.30 10.28 -0.11
CA GLY A 208 -14.67 9.02 0.54
C GLY A 208 -13.45 8.20 0.91
N HIS A 209 -13.56 7.42 1.98
CA HIS A 209 -12.68 6.28 2.22
C HIS A 209 -13.39 5.00 1.79
N ASP A 210 -12.62 4.09 1.20
CA ASP A 210 -13.11 2.73 0.95
C ASP A 210 -13.34 1.98 2.28
N ASP A 211 -14.15 0.93 2.25
CA ASP A 211 -14.43 0.12 3.45
C ASP A 211 -13.12 -0.43 4.07
N GLY A 212 -13.01 -0.39 5.40
CA GLY A 212 -11.82 -0.83 6.13
C GLY A 212 -10.61 0.11 6.05
N SER A 213 -10.74 1.30 5.45
CA SER A 213 -9.68 2.30 5.29
C SER A 213 -9.98 3.59 6.10
N PRO A 214 -8.98 4.27 6.69
CA PRO A 214 -7.56 3.92 6.65
C PRO A 214 -7.25 2.72 7.55
N GLY A 215 -6.35 1.85 7.08
CA GLY A 215 -5.86 0.71 7.88
C GLY A 215 -4.42 0.91 8.32
N VAL A 216 -4.05 0.39 9.49
CA VAL A 216 -2.68 0.34 10.01
C VAL A 216 -2.24 -1.12 10.02
N TYR A 217 -1.09 -1.41 9.44
CA TYR A 217 -0.60 -2.76 9.19
C TYR A 217 0.82 -2.91 9.74
N LYS A 218 1.06 -3.97 10.52
CA LYS A 218 2.35 -4.33 11.10
C LYS A 218 3.06 -5.35 10.21
N LYS A 219 4.33 -5.11 9.89
CA LYS A 219 5.14 -6.05 9.09
C LYS A 219 5.35 -7.35 9.87
N ILE A 220 5.11 -8.48 9.21
CA ILE A 220 5.29 -9.82 9.76
C ILE A 220 6.36 -10.63 9.04
N PHE A 221 6.69 -10.25 7.79
CA PHE A 221 7.70 -10.95 6.98
C PHE A 221 8.22 -10.04 5.85
N GLU A 222 9.49 -10.17 5.48
CA GLU A 222 10.18 -9.51 4.36
C GLU A 222 11.31 -10.43 3.90
N LEU A 223 11.55 -10.48 2.58
CA LEU A 223 12.69 -11.18 1.96
C LEU A 223 13.77 -10.19 1.53
#